data_AF-A0A7L9WN53-F1
#
_entry.id   AF-A0A7L9WN53-F1
#
_cell.length_a   1.000
_cell.length_b   1.000
_cell.length_c   1.000
_cell.angle_alpha   90.00
_cell.angle_beta   90.00
_cell.angle_gamma   90.00
#
_symmetry.space_group_name_H-M   'P 1'
#
loop_
_entity.id
_entity.type
_entity.pdbx_description
1 polymer ?
#
loop_
_entity_poly.entity_id
_entity_poly.type
_entity_poly.pdbx_seq_one_letter_code
_entity_poly.pdbx_strand_id
1 'polypeptide(L)'
;MTNMRVLARLWPLRHAFAVRADSGMTEVSDLAGKRVVTALSSQAATGRGNEAMLTAGGLATDAVQGVTVSGLSQGMDGLTEGTLDANGITVGIPLPQQANATIPGGIRYLSITGAAATDAAITSYTAASIAQSDI
;
A
#
# COMPACT_ATOMS: atom_id res chain seq x y z
N MET A 1 -24.09 6.22 10.67
CA MET A 1 -23.94 7.08 11.86
C MET A 1 -23.90 8.54 11.42
N THR A 2 -24.73 9.45 11.96
CA THR A 2 -24.96 10.79 11.35
C THR A 2 -24.22 11.97 12.02
N ASN A 3 -23.38 11.73 13.02
CA ASN A 3 -22.81 12.80 13.86
C ASN A 3 -21.28 12.72 14.05
N MET A 4 -20.52 12.15 13.11
CA MET A 4 -19.05 12.28 13.15
C MET A 4 -18.63 13.70 12.78
N ARG A 5 -17.64 14.24 13.51
CA ARG A 5 -17.00 15.53 13.24
C ARG A 5 -15.49 15.37 13.43
N VAL A 6 -14.71 15.94 12.52
CA VAL A 6 -13.25 15.93 12.61
C VAL A 6 -12.81 16.81 13.79
N LEU A 7 -12.04 16.25 14.72
CA LEU A 7 -11.43 17.02 15.81
C LEU A 7 -10.11 17.66 15.36
N ALA A 8 -9.21 16.86 14.78
CA ALA A 8 -7.91 17.32 14.30
C ALA A 8 -7.31 16.35 13.26
N ARG A 9 -6.44 16.88 12.39
CA ARG A 9 -5.53 16.09 11.55
C ARG A 9 -4.15 16.12 12.20
N LEU A 10 -3.68 14.98 12.71
CA LEU A 10 -2.43 14.93 13.47
C LEU A 10 -1.20 15.04 12.55
N TRP A 11 -1.04 14.10 11.61
CA TRP A 11 0.06 14.11 10.63
C TRP A 11 -0.32 13.28 9.39
N PRO A 12 0.35 13.51 8.25
CA PRO A 12 0.20 12.64 7.09
C PRO A 12 0.87 11.28 7.34
N LEU A 13 0.15 10.19 7.05
CA LEU A 13 0.73 8.85 7.00
C LEU A 13 1.37 8.66 5.62
N ARG A 14 2.69 8.43 5.60
CA ARG A 14 3.42 8.10 4.36
C ARG A 14 3.21 6.61 4.07
N HIS A 15 2.44 6.31 3.03
CA HIS A 15 2.12 4.94 2.60
C HIS A 15 2.83 4.64 1.28
N ALA A 16 3.43 3.46 1.16
CA ALA A 16 4.15 3.04 -0.03
C ALA A 16 4.04 1.52 -0.24
N PHE A 17 4.22 1.07 -1.48
CA PHE A 17 4.47 -0.35 -1.75
C PHE A 17 5.92 -0.68 -1.43
N ALA A 18 6.12 -1.64 -0.54
CA ALA A 18 7.41 -2.27 -0.28
C ALA A 18 7.57 -3.52 -1.15
N VAL A 19 8.76 -3.70 -1.70
CA VAL A 19 9.20 -4.88 -2.45
C VAL A 19 10.55 -5.34 -1.91
N ARG A 20 11.00 -6.56 -2.27
CA ARG A 20 12.40 -6.94 -2.03
C ARG A 20 13.34 -6.08 -2.87
N ALA A 21 14.49 -5.70 -2.31
CA ALA A 21 15.43 -4.81 -2.99
C ALA A 21 16.07 -5.44 -4.26
N ASP A 22 16.16 -6.77 -4.31
CA ASP A 22 16.70 -7.56 -5.42
C ASP A 22 15.69 -7.82 -6.56
N SER A 23 14.43 -7.40 -6.39
CA SER A 23 13.36 -7.63 -7.38
C SER A 23 13.53 -6.89 -8.71
N GLY A 24 14.42 -5.89 -8.76
CA GLY A 24 14.59 -4.99 -9.90
C GLY A 24 13.49 -3.94 -10.05
N MET A 25 12.39 -4.02 -9.29
CA MET A 25 11.28 -3.07 -9.35
C MET A 25 11.66 -1.72 -8.73
N THR A 26 11.20 -0.62 -9.32
CA THR A 26 11.49 0.75 -8.86
C THR A 26 10.26 1.65 -8.80
N GLU A 27 9.22 1.30 -9.54
CA GLU A 27 7.99 2.08 -9.65
C GLU A 27 6.74 1.20 -9.60
N VAL A 28 5.59 1.79 -9.23
CA VAL A 28 4.33 1.05 -9.05
C VAL A 28 3.90 0.33 -10.32
N SER A 29 4.19 0.87 -11.50
CA SER A 29 3.92 0.23 -12.80
C SER A 29 4.60 -1.13 -12.97
N ASP A 30 5.73 -1.38 -12.30
CA ASP A 30 6.45 -2.67 -12.33
C ASP A 30 5.65 -3.82 -11.66
N LEU A 31 4.59 -3.49 -10.92
CA LEU A 31 3.75 -4.47 -10.22
C LEU A 31 2.81 -5.24 -11.16
N ALA A 32 2.74 -4.90 -12.44
CA ALA A 32 1.92 -5.63 -13.40
C ALA A 32 2.27 -7.13 -13.41
N GLY A 33 1.26 -7.97 -13.22
CA GLY A 33 1.36 -9.43 -13.15
C GLY A 33 2.01 -9.97 -11.87
N LYS A 34 2.30 -9.14 -10.87
CA LYS A 34 2.95 -9.53 -9.61
C LYS A 34 1.94 -9.85 -8.51
N ARG A 35 2.35 -10.61 -7.49
CA ARG A 35 1.56 -10.95 -6.30
C ARG A 35 1.57 -9.77 -5.33
N VAL A 36 0.50 -8.98 -5.36
CA VAL A 36 0.41 -7.72 -4.62
C VAL A 36 -0.72 -7.81 -3.61
N VAL A 37 -0.48 -7.37 -2.38
CA VAL A 37 -1.55 -7.24 -1.38
C VAL A 37 -2.53 -6.15 -1.79
N THR A 38 -3.74 -6.53 -2.19
CA THR A 38 -4.83 -5.61 -2.55
C THR A 38 -5.88 -5.49 -1.44
N ALA A 39 -5.98 -6.49 -0.55
CA ALA A 39 -6.95 -6.48 0.54
C ALA A 39 -6.35 -6.94 1.88
N LEU A 40 -6.75 -6.25 2.95
CA LEU A 40 -6.46 -6.61 4.33
C LEU A 40 -7.79 -6.80 5.06
N SER A 41 -8.13 -8.04 5.43
CA SER A 41 -9.47 -8.36 5.96
C SER A 41 -9.77 -7.65 7.30
N SER A 42 -8.75 -7.42 8.13
CA SER A 42 -8.87 -6.63 9.36
C SER A 42 -8.80 -5.11 9.16
N GLN A 43 -8.41 -4.64 7.96
CA GLN A 43 -8.10 -3.24 7.65
C GLN A 43 -8.58 -2.87 6.24
N ALA A 44 -9.90 -2.87 6.03
CA ALA A 44 -10.50 -2.56 4.74
C ALA A 44 -10.08 -1.18 4.17
N ALA A 45 -9.77 -0.21 5.04
CA ALA A 45 -9.23 1.09 4.61
C ALA A 45 -7.83 0.97 3.99
N THR A 46 -6.96 0.09 4.49
CA THR A 46 -5.62 -0.13 3.93
C THR A 46 -5.71 -0.81 2.56
N GLY A 47 -6.62 -1.79 2.39
CA GLY A 47 -6.87 -2.43 1.10
C GLY A 47 -7.29 -1.44 0.03
N ARG A 48 -8.31 -0.61 0.31
CA ARG A 48 -8.72 0.48 -0.61
C ARG A 48 -7.60 1.48 -0.88
N GLY A 49 -6.74 1.75 0.10
CA GLY A 49 -5.55 2.60 -0.08
C GLY A 49 -4.55 2.00 -1.06
N ASN A 50 -4.33 0.68 -1.01
CA ASN A 50 -3.47 -0.03 -1.95
C ASN A 50 -4.04 0.04 -3.38
N GLU A 51 -5.35 -0.18 -3.55
CA GLU A 51 -6.02 -0.05 -4.85
C GLU A 51 -5.91 1.38 -5.42
N ALA A 52 -6.10 2.39 -4.58
CA ALA A 52 -5.93 3.79 -4.98
C ALA A 52 -4.49 4.09 -5.39
N MET A 53 -3.50 3.54 -4.68
CA MET A 53 -2.08 3.69 -5.04
C MET A 53 -1.72 2.99 -6.36
N LEU A 54 -2.26 1.81 -6.64
CA LEU A 54 -2.09 1.13 -7.92
C LEU A 54 -2.62 2.01 -9.06
N THR A 55 -3.84 2.52 -8.89
CA THR A 55 -4.49 3.41 -9.87
C THR A 55 -3.70 4.69 -10.07
N ALA A 56 -3.21 5.31 -9.00
CA ALA A 56 -2.39 6.52 -9.07
C ALA A 56 -1.04 6.28 -9.78
N GLY A 57 -0.48 5.08 -9.64
CA GLY A 57 0.71 4.62 -10.37
C GLY A 57 0.43 4.14 -11.80
N GLY A 58 -0.78 4.35 -12.32
CA GLY A 58 -1.15 4.01 -13.69
C GLY A 58 -1.51 2.54 -13.92
N LEU A 59 -1.68 1.73 -12.86
CA LEU A 59 -2.12 0.35 -12.97
C LEU A 59 -3.60 0.21 -12.63
N ALA A 60 -4.33 -0.51 -13.48
CA ALA A 60 -5.63 -1.05 -13.10
C ALA A 60 -5.43 -2.12 -12.01
N THR A 61 -6.39 -2.25 -11.09
CA THR A 61 -6.30 -3.19 -9.97
C THR A 61 -6.31 -4.66 -10.40
N ASP A 62 -6.85 -4.97 -11.58
CA ASP A 62 -6.82 -6.30 -12.19
C ASP A 62 -5.52 -6.61 -12.94
N ALA A 63 -4.64 -5.61 -13.12
CA ALA A 63 -3.34 -5.80 -13.73
C ALA A 63 -2.35 -6.51 -12.79
N VAL A 64 -2.70 -6.74 -11.52
CA VAL A 64 -1.88 -7.45 -10.53
C VAL A 64 -2.55 -8.75 -10.09
N GLN A 65 -1.76 -9.71 -9.62
CA GLN A 65 -2.27 -10.90 -8.93
C GLN A 65 -2.62 -10.50 -7.49
N GLY A 66 -3.83 -10.00 -7.29
CA GLY A 66 -4.30 -9.51 -5.99
C GLY A 66 -4.32 -10.59 -4.92
N VAL A 67 -3.69 -10.32 -3.78
CA VAL A 67 -3.66 -11.20 -2.61
C VAL A 67 -4.38 -10.54 -1.43
N THR A 68 -5.20 -11.32 -0.74
CA THR A 68 -5.80 -10.92 0.52
C THR A 68 -4.99 -11.47 1.69
N VAL A 69 -4.64 -10.62 2.64
CA VAL A 69 -3.99 -11.02 3.90
C VAL A 69 -4.85 -10.61 5.09
N SER A 70 -4.62 -11.25 6.23
CA SER A 70 -5.31 -10.95 7.48
C SER A 70 -4.90 -9.59 8.07
N GLY A 71 -3.67 -9.13 7.80
CA GLY A 71 -3.14 -7.87 8.31
C GLY A 71 -1.73 -7.56 7.81
N LEU A 72 -1.19 -6.43 8.26
CA LEU A 72 0.11 -5.91 7.81
C LEU A 72 1.27 -6.87 8.05
N SER A 73 1.30 -7.53 9.22
CA SER A 73 2.37 -8.49 9.55
C SER A 73 2.45 -9.62 8.55
N GLN A 74 1.31 -10.26 8.23
CA GLN A 74 1.27 -11.34 7.24
C GLN A 74 1.71 -10.87 5.85
N GLY A 75 1.40 -9.64 5.46
CA GLY A 75 1.90 -9.07 4.20
C GLY A 75 3.43 -8.90 4.19
N MET A 76 4.02 -8.51 5.32
CA MET A 76 5.49 -8.38 5.45
C MET A 76 6.20 -9.72 5.58
N ASP A 77 5.58 -10.69 6.25
CA ASP A 77 6.08 -12.06 6.33
C ASP A 77 6.10 -12.68 4.93
N GLY A 78 5.05 -12.47 4.13
CA GLY A 78 5.03 -12.96 2.75
C GLY A 78 6.09 -12.31 1.85
N LEU A 79 6.44 -11.04 2.08
CA LEU A 79 7.62 -10.42 1.46
C LEU A 79 8.91 -11.07 1.94
N THR A 80 9.02 -11.45 3.21
CA THR A 80 10.21 -12.09 3.79
C THR A 80 10.39 -13.54 3.32
N GLU A 81 9.29 -14.25 3.08
CA GLU A 81 9.24 -15.64 2.61
C GLU A 81 9.27 -15.75 1.07
N GLY A 82 8.91 -14.67 0.35
CA GLY A 82 8.91 -14.64 -1.12
C GLY A 82 7.62 -15.19 -1.72
N THR A 83 6.59 -15.35 -0.89
CA THR A 83 5.23 -15.70 -1.29
C THR A 83 4.45 -14.49 -1.83
N LEU A 84 4.93 -13.28 -1.56
CA LEU A 84 4.46 -12.01 -2.12
C LEU A 84 5.58 -11.25 -2.82
N ASP A 85 5.20 -10.45 -3.81
CA ASP A 85 6.12 -9.57 -4.55
C ASP A 85 6.04 -8.13 -4.03
N ALA A 86 4.86 -7.69 -3.55
CA ALA A 86 4.68 -6.36 -2.98
C ALA A 86 3.61 -6.31 -1.88
N ASN A 87 3.82 -5.43 -0.90
CA ASN A 87 2.85 -5.11 0.15
C ASN A 87 2.80 -3.60 0.39
N GLY A 88 1.59 -3.05 0.48
CA GLY A 88 1.39 -1.65 0.88
C GLY A 88 1.57 -1.49 2.39
N ILE A 89 2.46 -0.60 2.82
CA ILE A 89 2.74 -0.37 4.24
C ILE A 89 3.16 1.07 4.54
N THR A 90 2.88 1.52 5.77
CA THR A 90 3.37 2.80 6.27
C THR A 90 4.89 2.79 6.38
N VAL A 91 5.52 3.79 5.76
CA VAL A 91 6.97 3.96 5.77
C VAL A 91 7.45 4.33 7.17
N GLY A 92 8.52 3.68 7.63
CA GLY A 92 9.24 4.06 8.85
C GLY A 92 8.72 3.49 10.16
N ILE A 93 7.67 2.66 10.14
CA ILE A 93 7.23 1.90 11.33
C ILE A 93 8.14 0.66 11.56
N PRO A 94 8.07 -0.02 12.72
CA PRO A 94 8.98 -1.13 13.03
C PRO A 94 8.90 -2.33 12.05
N LEU A 95 7.71 -2.67 11.56
CA LEU A 95 7.49 -3.82 10.68
C LEU A 95 8.36 -3.82 9.40
N PRO A 96 8.34 -2.78 8.55
CA PRO A 96 9.21 -2.73 7.38
C PRO A 96 10.70 -2.60 7.73
N GLN A 97 11.07 -2.05 8.90
CA GLN A 97 12.46 -2.05 9.35
C GLN A 97 12.95 -3.46 9.69
N GLN A 98 12.10 -4.27 10.33
CA GLN A 98 12.40 -5.67 10.61
C GLN A 98 12.56 -6.46 9.30
N ALA A 99 11.61 -6.34 8.37
CA ALA A 99 11.73 -6.99 7.07
C ALA A 99 12.99 -6.54 6.30
N ASN A 100 13.34 -5.25 6.36
CA ASN A 100 14.57 -4.73 5.77
C ASN A 100 15.84 -5.37 6.37
N ALA A 101 15.84 -5.70 7.65
CA ALA A 101 16.97 -6.36 8.31
C ALA A 101 17.01 -7.87 8.04
N THR A 102 15.86 -8.51 7.80
CA THR A 102 15.76 -9.96 7.58
C THR A 102 15.97 -10.37 6.12
N ILE A 103 15.49 -9.57 5.18
CA ILE A 103 15.60 -9.88 3.75
C ILE A 103 17.03 -9.60 3.28
N PRO A 104 17.71 -10.54 2.60
CA PRO A 104 19.00 -10.26 1.97
C PRO A 104 18.90 -9.07 1.00
N GLY A 105 19.72 -8.04 1.21
CA GLY A 105 19.65 -6.79 0.44
C GLY A 105 18.53 -5.82 0.86
N GLY A 106 17.66 -6.23 1.77
CA GLY A 106 16.60 -5.41 2.36
C GLY A 106 15.37 -5.23 1.47
N ILE A 107 14.61 -4.18 1.75
CA ILE A 107 13.42 -3.79 0.99
C ILE A 107 13.65 -2.49 0.23
N ARG A 108 12.80 -2.27 -0.77
CA ARG A 108 12.69 -1.00 -1.49
C ARG A 108 11.24 -0.52 -1.46
N TYR A 109 11.06 0.78 -1.29
CA TYR A 109 9.77 1.41 -1.55
C TYR A 109 9.68 1.85 -3.00
N LEU A 110 8.56 1.56 -3.66
CA LEU A 110 8.33 1.93 -5.05
C LEU A 110 7.94 3.39 -5.17
N SER A 111 8.43 4.04 -6.23
CA SER A 111 7.97 5.36 -6.64
C SER A 111 6.59 5.28 -7.28
N ILE A 112 5.74 6.28 -7.04
CA ILE A 112 4.52 6.46 -7.81
C ILE A 112 4.84 7.48 -8.91
N THR A 113 4.82 7.04 -10.15
CA THR A 113 5.13 7.83 -11.34
C THR A 113 3.92 7.77 -12.29
N GLY A 114 3.75 8.79 -13.13
CA GLY A 114 2.64 8.87 -14.09
C GLY A 114 1.77 10.13 -13.93
N ALA A 115 0.88 10.37 -14.90
CA ALA A 115 0.07 11.59 -14.95
C ALA A 115 -0.90 11.74 -13.75
N ALA A 116 -1.28 10.62 -13.13
CA ALA A 116 -2.14 10.58 -11.96
C ALA A 116 -1.35 10.59 -10.62
N ALA A 117 -0.02 10.57 -10.65
CA ALA A 117 0.85 10.61 -9.47
C ALA A 117 0.90 12.02 -8.85
N THR A 118 -0.25 12.51 -8.43
CA THR A 118 -0.46 13.85 -7.88
C THR A 118 -1.10 13.76 -6.51
N ASP A 119 -0.82 14.76 -5.65
CA ASP A 119 -1.50 14.88 -4.36
C ASP A 119 -3.02 14.95 -4.51
N ALA A 120 -3.53 15.50 -5.63
CA ALA A 120 -4.96 15.59 -5.91
C ALA A 120 -5.62 14.21 -6.09
N ALA A 121 -4.97 13.29 -6.82
CA ALA A 121 -5.47 11.93 -7.01
C ALA A 121 -5.57 11.18 -5.67
N ILE A 122 -4.54 11.26 -4.83
CA ILE A 122 -4.55 10.63 -3.49
C ILE A 122 -5.51 11.35 -2.53
N THR A 123 -5.67 12.66 -2.64
CA THR A 123 -6.62 13.43 -1.83
C THR A 123 -8.07 13.04 -2.14
N SER A 124 -8.39 12.74 -3.39
CA SER A 124 -9.74 12.26 -3.77
C SER A 124 -10.12 10.96 -3.05
N TYR A 125 -9.17 10.02 -2.91
CA TYR A 125 -9.33 8.82 -2.10
C TYR A 125 -9.50 9.14 -0.60
N THR A 126 -8.67 10.05 -0.08
CA THR A 126 -8.73 10.44 1.34
C THR A 126 -10.07 11.10 1.68
N ALA A 127 -10.57 11.99 0.83
CA ALA A 127 -11.89 12.62 1.00
C ALA A 127 -13.04 11.60 0.94
N ALA A 128 -12.98 10.65 0.00
CA ALA A 128 -13.97 9.58 -0.12
C ALA A 128 -13.95 8.62 1.09
N SER A 129 -12.77 8.27 1.60
CA SER A 129 -12.63 7.38 2.77
C SER A 129 -13.10 8.02 4.07
N ILE A 130 -12.89 9.33 4.26
CA ILE A 130 -13.46 10.08 5.40
C ILE A 130 -14.99 10.13 5.31
N ALA A 131 -15.54 10.33 4.10
CA ALA A 131 -16.99 10.29 3.89
C ALA A 131 -17.58 8.88 4.09
N GLN A 132 -16.81 7.81 3.81
CA GLN A 132 -17.26 6.43 3.98
C GLN A 132 -17.15 5.89 5.41
N SER A 133 -16.45 6.59 6.30
CA SER A 133 -16.43 6.27 7.74
C SER A 133 -17.70 6.71 8.49
N ASP A 134 -18.71 7.26 7.79
CA ASP A 134 -20.02 7.63 8.35
C ASP A 134 -21.01 6.43 8.53
N ILE A 135 -20.50 5.19 8.64
CA ILE A 135 -21.32 4.03 9.07
C ILE A 135 -21.46 4.04 10.58
#